data_AF-A0A355B8X3-F1
#
_entry.id   AF-A0A355B8X3-F1
#
_cell.length_a   1.000
_cell.length_b   1.000
_cell.length_c   1.000
_cell.angle_alpha   90.00
_cell.angle_beta   90.00
_cell.angle_gamma   90.00
#
_symmetry.space_group_name_H-M   'P 1'
#
loop_
_entity.id
_entity.type
_entity.pdbx_description
1 polymer ?
#
loop_
_entity_poly.entity_id
_entity_poly.type
_entity_poly.pdbx_seq_one_letter_code
_entity_poly.pdbx_strand_id
1 'polypeptide(L)'
;MAQASMITGEGAEEIVEELGISHSIIHEHEEFAETFIKVLYALGIFSILGLYFQIKKHSKTSLASYIVLLTSVVSVILSTLVGTSGGEIRHTEIRKNASQTIETENSFDHEVEE
;
A
#
# COMPACT_ATOMS: atom_id res chain seq x y z
N MET A 1 13.47 -10.55 -3.67
CA MET A 1 12.95 -10.10 -2.36
C MET A 1 11.44 -9.91 -2.41
N ALA A 2 10.88 -9.01 -3.24
CA ALA A 2 9.42 -8.77 -3.29
C ALA A 2 8.56 -10.04 -3.46
N GLN A 3 8.87 -10.88 -4.45
CA GLN A 3 8.13 -12.15 -4.65
C GLN A 3 8.23 -13.11 -3.46
N ALA A 4 9.41 -13.21 -2.82
CA ALA A 4 9.58 -14.07 -1.66
C ALA A 4 8.71 -13.60 -0.49
N SER A 5 8.61 -12.28 -0.30
CA SER A 5 7.76 -11.68 0.74
C SER A 5 6.28 -11.94 0.51
N MET A 6 5.80 -11.89 -0.74
CA MET A 6 4.40 -12.16 -1.08
C MET A 6 4.05 -13.64 -0.87
N ILE A 7 4.93 -14.56 -1.26
CA ILE A 7 4.71 -16.01 -1.09
C ILE A 7 4.61 -16.40 0.39
N THR A 8 5.37 -15.73 1.26
CA THR A 8 5.30 -15.95 2.72
C THR A 8 4.21 -15.13 3.40
N GLY A 9 3.40 -14.38 2.65
CA GLY A 9 2.37 -13.48 3.17
C GLY A 9 1.21 -14.20 3.84
N GLU A 10 0.64 -15.22 3.18
CA GLU A 10 -0.49 -16.01 3.69
C GLU A 10 -0.17 -16.66 5.05
N GLY A 11 1.03 -17.22 5.21
CA GLY A 11 1.46 -17.81 6.50
C GLY A 11 1.72 -16.75 7.59
N ALA A 12 2.06 -15.52 7.21
CA ALA A 12 2.17 -14.42 8.15
C ALA A 12 0.79 -13.90 8.58
N GLU A 13 -0.19 -13.88 7.67
CA GLU A 13 -1.58 -13.52 7.95
C GLU A 13 -2.19 -14.43 9.03
N GLU A 14 -2.08 -15.75 8.89
CA GLU A 14 -2.63 -16.72 9.85
C GLU A 14 -2.09 -16.50 11.27
N ILE A 15 -0.78 -16.24 11.41
CA ILE A 15 -0.16 -15.94 12.70
C ILE A 15 -0.69 -14.62 13.28
N VAL A 16 -0.86 -13.61 12.43
CA VAL A 16 -1.29 -12.26 12.83
C VAL A 16 -2.78 -12.23 13.20
N GLU A 17 -3.59 -13.09 12.59
CA GLU A 17 -4.99 -13.32 12.99
C GLU A 17 -5.11 -13.96 14.37
N GLU A 18 -4.27 -14.96 14.68
CA GLU A 18 -4.22 -15.58 16.02
C GLU A 18 -3.85 -14.55 17.11
N LEU A 19 -3.12 -13.49 16.73
CA LEU A 19 -2.79 -12.37 17.59
C LEU A 19 -3.91 -11.32 17.72
N GLY A 20 -5.08 -11.54 17.11
CA GLY A 20 -6.27 -10.70 17.26
C GLY A 20 -6.35 -9.51 16.30
N ILE A 21 -5.56 -9.50 15.22
CA ILE A 21 -5.67 -8.50 14.15
C ILE A 21 -6.73 -8.95 13.14
N SER A 22 -7.45 -7.99 12.56
CA SER A 22 -8.54 -8.29 11.63
C SER A 22 -8.02 -8.78 10.28
N HIS A 23 -8.48 -9.96 9.85
CA HIS A 23 -8.29 -10.52 8.50
C HIS A 23 -8.55 -9.48 7.40
N SER A 24 -9.64 -8.71 7.51
CA SER A 24 -10.02 -7.73 6.48
C SER A 24 -8.95 -6.66 6.21
N ILE A 25 -8.21 -6.23 7.23
CA ILE A 25 -7.16 -5.21 7.11
C ILE A 25 -5.91 -5.83 6.47
N ILE A 26 -5.59 -7.08 6.81
CA ILE A 26 -4.43 -7.80 6.26
C ILE A 26 -4.69 -8.11 4.78
N HIS A 27 -5.88 -8.60 4.45
CA HIS A 27 -6.30 -8.91 3.08
C HIS A 27 -6.31 -7.65 2.19
N GLU A 28 -6.80 -6.51 2.69
CA GLU A 28 -6.74 -5.24 1.96
C GLU A 28 -5.29 -4.77 1.72
N HIS A 29 -4.40 -4.96 2.71
CA HIS A 29 -2.98 -4.69 2.53
C HIS A 29 -2.35 -5.59 1.44
N GLU A 30 -2.68 -6.88 1.46
CA GLU A 30 -2.20 -7.84 0.46
C GLU A 30 -2.66 -7.48 -0.95
N GLU A 31 -3.94 -7.14 -1.15
CA GLU A 31 -4.50 -6.76 -2.45
C GLU A 31 -3.80 -5.52 -3.03
N PHE A 32 -3.56 -4.50 -2.20
CA PHE A 32 -2.81 -3.33 -2.61
C PHE A 32 -1.35 -3.66 -2.91
N ALA A 33 -0.71 -4.51 -2.10
CA ALA A 33 0.68 -4.91 -2.31
C ALA A 33 0.86 -5.69 -3.62
N GLU A 34 -0.07 -6.60 -3.94
CA GLU A 34 -0.08 -7.38 -5.17
C GLU A 34 -0.27 -6.47 -6.41
N THR A 35 -1.15 -5.48 -6.31
CA THR A 35 -1.34 -4.49 -7.38
C THR A 35 -0.12 -3.59 -7.55
N PHE A 36 0.47 -3.13 -6.46
CA PHE A 36 1.66 -2.27 -6.46
C PHE A 36 2.86 -2.94 -7.11
N ILE A 37 3.13 -4.22 -6.79
CA ILE A 37 4.28 -4.92 -7.36
C ILE A 37 4.15 -5.15 -8.87
N LYS A 38 2.93 -5.40 -9.37
CA LYS A 38 2.64 -5.49 -10.82
C LYS A 38 2.99 -4.18 -11.52
N VAL A 39 2.60 -3.04 -10.95
CA VAL A 39 2.92 -1.71 -11.50
C VAL A 39 4.42 -1.42 -11.42
N LEU A 40 5.09 -1.78 -10.32
CA LEU A 40 6.54 -1.60 -10.19
C LEU A 40 7.33 -2.42 -11.21
N TYR A 41 6.90 -3.65 -11.53
CA TYR A 41 7.53 -4.44 -12.60
C TYR A 41 7.38 -3.76 -13.96
N ALA A 42 6.19 -3.24 -14.28
CA ALA A 42 5.99 -2.48 -15.51
C ALA A 42 6.90 -1.23 -15.57
N LEU A 43 6.98 -0.47 -14.47
CA LEU A 43 7.87 0.70 -14.36
C LEU A 43 9.34 0.31 -14.56
N GLY A 44 9.79 -0.80 -13.95
CA GLY A 44 11.15 -1.30 -14.11
C GLY A 44 11.48 -1.63 -15.57
N ILE A 45 10.57 -2.32 -16.27
CA ILE A 45 10.73 -2.64 -17.69
C ILE A 45 10.77 -1.37 -18.54
N PHE A 46 9.83 -0.44 -18.33
CA PHE A 46 9.80 0.83 -19.07
C PHE A 46 11.04 1.68 -18.82
N SER A 47 11.57 1.67 -17.60
CA SER A 47 12.80 2.37 -17.24
C SER A 47 14.01 1.79 -17.98
N ILE A 48 14.15 0.47 -18.03
CA ILE A 48 15.23 -0.20 -18.80
C ILE A 48 15.12 0.12 -20.30
N LEU A 49 13.91 0.04 -20.87
CA LEU A 49 13.67 0.37 -22.28
C LEU A 49 13.95 1.85 -22.59
N GLY A 50 13.52 2.75 -21.71
CA GLY A 50 13.78 4.19 -21.82
C GLY A 50 15.27 4.49 -21.76
N LEU A 51 15.99 3.88 -20.81
CA LEU A 51 17.44 4.01 -20.69
C LEU A 51 18.16 3.47 -21.94
N TYR A 52 17.72 2.33 -22.48
CA TYR A 52 18.27 1.78 -23.71
C TYR A 52 18.10 2.73 -24.91
N PHE A 53 16.92 3.32 -25.09
CA PHE A 53 16.68 4.30 -26.16
C PHE A 53 17.48 5.60 -25.98
N GLN A 54 17.65 6.03 -24.73
CA GLN A 54 18.47 7.19 -24.38
C GLN A 54 19.94 6.97 -24.75
N ILE A 55 20.51 5.79 -24.43
CA ILE A 55 21.91 5.44 -24.76
C ILE A 55 22.12 5.38 -26.27
N LYS A 56 21.14 4.85 -27.03
CA LYS A 56 21.20 4.78 -28.51
C LYS A 56 20.92 6.12 -29.21
N LYS A 57 20.68 7.22 -28.48
CA LYS A 57 20.28 8.54 -29.02
C LYS A 57 19.12 8.45 -30.02
N HIS A 58 18.13 7.59 -29.75
CA HIS A 58 16.98 7.41 -30.64
C HIS A 58 16.01 8.59 -30.52
N SER A 59 15.36 9.01 -31.62
CA SER A 59 14.37 10.10 -31.62
C SER A 59 13.12 9.84 -30.76
N LYS A 60 12.89 8.59 -30.31
CA LYS A 60 11.74 8.21 -29.46
C LYS A 60 12.01 8.33 -27.96
N THR A 61 13.17 8.85 -27.57
CA THR A 61 13.60 8.96 -26.18
C THR A 61 12.61 9.77 -25.32
N SER A 62 12.14 10.93 -25.81
CA SER A 62 11.22 11.78 -25.06
C SER A 62 9.89 11.10 -24.76
N LEU A 63 9.37 10.30 -25.69
CA LEU A 63 8.12 9.55 -25.48
C LEU A 63 8.29 8.48 -24.40
N ALA A 64 9.41 7.75 -24.41
CA ALA A 64 9.70 6.75 -23.38
C ALA A 64 9.82 7.40 -21.99
N SER A 65 10.46 8.57 -21.90
CA SER A 65 10.55 9.33 -20.66
C SER A 65 9.18 9.76 -20.12
N TYR A 66 8.25 10.19 -20.97
CA TYR A 66 6.89 10.53 -20.53
C TYR A 66 6.12 9.31 -20.00
N ILE A 67 6.28 8.14 -20.62
CA ILE A 67 5.65 6.89 -20.14
C ILE A 67 6.21 6.50 -18.77
N VAL A 68 7.53 6.56 -18.59
CA VAL A 68 8.20 6.28 -17.31
C VAL A 68 7.74 7.27 -16.25
N LEU A 69 7.64 8.56 -16.60
CA LEU A 69 7.16 9.59 -15.68
C LEU A 69 5.73 9.30 -15.22
N LEU A 70 4.81 9.03 -16.16
CA LEU A 70 3.41 8.77 -15.85
C LEU A 70 3.25 7.51 -14.99
N THR A 71 3.94 6.43 -15.34
CA THR A 71 3.91 5.18 -14.54
C THR A 71 4.53 5.37 -13.16
N SER A 72 5.57 6.20 -13.02
CA SER A 72 6.15 6.55 -11.73
C SER A 72 5.18 7.32 -10.83
N VAL A 73 4.38 8.24 -11.37
CA VAL A 73 3.35 8.96 -10.58
C VAL A 73 2.33 7.96 -10.03
N VAL A 74 1.87 7.03 -10.87
CA VAL A 74 0.95 5.96 -10.44
C VAL A 74 1.58 5.11 -9.34
N SER A 75 2.85 4.71 -9.48
CA SER A 75 3.56 3.96 -8.45
C SER A 75 3.64 4.70 -7.12
N VAL A 76 3.84 6.02 -7.12
CA VAL A 76 3.88 6.81 -5.87
C VAL A 76 2.53 6.78 -5.16
N ILE A 77 1.42 6.93 -5.89
CA ILE A 77 0.07 6.89 -5.31
C ILE A 77 -0.21 5.51 -4.69
N LEU A 78 0.07 4.43 -5.43
CA LEU A 78 -0.12 3.06 -4.92
C LEU A 78 0.79 2.77 -3.73
N SER A 79 2.02 3.28 -3.73
CA SER A 79 2.94 3.14 -2.60
C SER A 79 2.37 3.77 -1.33
N THR A 80 1.62 4.87 -1.44
CA THR A 80 0.93 5.45 -0.29
C THR A 80 -0.15 4.51 0.22
N LEU A 81 -0.98 3.92 -0.64
CA LEU A 81 -2.05 2.99 -0.24
C LEU A 81 -1.51 1.74 0.46
N VAL A 82 -0.46 1.12 -0.08
CA VAL A 82 0.20 -0.04 0.55
C VAL A 82 0.83 0.34 1.88
N GLY A 83 1.44 1.53 1.96
CA GLY A 83 2.05 2.05 3.17
C GLY A 83 1.03 2.34 4.27
N THR A 84 -0.11 2.94 3.92
CA THR A 84 -1.19 3.25 4.88
C THR A 84 -1.86 1.99 5.37
N SER A 85 -2.23 1.05 4.48
CA SER A 85 -2.84 -0.22 4.88
C SER A 85 -1.89 -1.05 5.76
N GLY A 86 -0.59 -1.06 5.45
CA GLY A 86 0.42 -1.72 6.29
C GLY A 86 0.56 -1.05 7.67
N GLY A 87 0.40 0.26 7.73
CA GLY A 87 0.32 1.01 9.00
C GLY A 87 -0.87 0.56 9.85
N GLU A 88 -2.06 0.41 9.25
CA GLU A 88 -3.30 0.02 9.93
C GLU A 88 -3.23 -1.38 10.58
N ILE A 89 -2.37 -2.27 10.09
CA ILE A 89 -2.12 -3.59 10.70
C ILE A 89 -1.61 -3.42 12.14
N ARG A 90 -0.71 -2.48 12.40
CA ARG A 90 -0.08 -2.29 13.73
C ARG A 90 -0.61 -1.09 14.51
N HIS A 91 -1.06 -0.06 13.82
CA HIS A 91 -1.58 1.16 14.42
C HIS A 91 -3.10 1.10 14.45
N THR A 92 -3.66 0.67 15.58
CA THR A 92 -5.11 0.57 15.76
C THR A 92 -5.75 1.96 15.77
N GLU A 93 -4.99 3.00 16.13
CA GLU A 93 -5.43 4.40 16.25
C GLU A 93 -5.81 5.07 14.92
N ILE A 94 -5.32 4.56 13.79
CA ILE A 94 -5.63 5.08 12.45
C ILE A 94 -6.76 4.32 11.75
N ARG A 95 -7.32 3.29 12.40
CA ARG A 95 -8.46 2.53 11.87
C ARG A 95 -9.74 3.35 11.98
N LYS A 96 -10.62 3.30 10.97
CA LYS A 96 -11.92 4.00 10.96
C LYS A 96 -12.77 3.82 12.23
N ASN A 97 -12.70 2.65 12.87
CA ASN A 97 -13.46 2.35 14.09
C ASN A 97 -12.84 2.94 15.38
N ALA A 98 -11.56 3.32 15.37
CA ALA A 98 -10.91 3.93 16.55
C ALA A 98 -11.48 5.32 16.87
N SER A 99 -11.95 6.05 15.85
CA SER A 99 -12.63 7.34 16.06
C SER A 99 -14.03 7.19 16.67
N GLN A 100 -14.73 6.07 16.45
CA GLN A 100 -16.08 5.86 16.99
C GLN A 100 -16.10 5.50 18.49
N THR A 101 -15.05 4.83 18.98
CA THR A 101 -14.93 4.51 20.42
C THR A 101 -14.77 5.77 21.26
N ILE A 102 -14.05 6.79 20.76
CA ILE A 102 -13.79 8.04 21.50
C ILE A 102 -15.06 8.90 21.63
N GLU A 103 -15.96 8.89 20.65
CA GLU A 103 -17.22 9.66 20.73
C GLU A 103 -18.23 9.05 21.71
N THR A 104 -18.19 7.73 21.92
CA THR A 104 -19.13 7.02 22.79
C THR A 104 -18.79 7.21 24.28
N GLU A 105 -17.50 7.28 24.63
CA GLU A 105 -17.05 7.42 26.02
C GLU A 105 -17.36 8.82 26.59
N ASN A 106 -17.33 9.86 25.74
CA ASN A 106 -17.60 11.24 26.15
C ASN A 106 -19.11 11.54 26.39
N SER A 107 -19.99 10.58 26.08
CA SER A 107 -21.44 10.72 26.26
C SER A 107 -21.96 10.10 27.57
N PHE A 108 -21.15 9.29 28.26
CA PHE A 108 -21.57 8.57 29.48
C PHE A 108 -21.26 9.33 30.77
N ASP A 109 -20.38 10.34 30.72
CA ASP A 109 -19.95 11.13 31.88
C ASP A 109 -20.85 12.35 32.18
N HIS A 110 -21.89 12.61 31.38
CA HIS A 110 -22.77 13.79 31.54
C HIS A 110 -24.17 13.47 32.12
N GLU A 111 -24.38 12.31 32.76
CA GLU A 111 -25.67 11.97 33.42
C GLU A 111 -25.57 11.79 34.95
N VAL A 112 -24.44 12.07 35.59
CA VAL A 112 -24.28 11.96 37.06
C VAL A 112 -23.81 13.26 37.68
N GLU A 113 -24.54 14.35 37.50
CA GLU A 113 -24.47 15.53 38.37
C GLU A 113 -25.75 16.37 38.24
N GLU A 114 -26.82 15.97 38.92
CA GLU A 114 -27.83 16.85 39.57
C GLU A 114 -28.62 16.08 40.65
#